data_AF-A0A9P4XZI3-F1
#
_entry.id   AF-A0A9P4XZI3-F1
#
_cell.length_a   1.000
_cell.length_b   1.000
_cell.length_c   1.000
_cell.angle_alpha   90.00
_cell.angle_beta   90.00
_cell.angle_gamma   90.00
#
_symmetry.space_group_name_H-M   'P 1'
#
loop_
_entity.id
_entity.type
_entity.pdbx_description
1 polymer ?
#
loop_
_entity_poly.entity_id
_entity_poly.type
_entity_poly.pdbx_seq_one_letter_code
_entity_poly.pdbx_strand_id
1 'polypeptide(L)'
;GADFGICTPTMDFQFGRAEFNRKATEGTFFPTDPNLIASTGQTDALNPNIITNFICNQLTNVCQANQAAKDACASAKATVASLGTKDQTTADAFNSALGF
;
A
#
# COMPACT_ATOMS: atom_id res chain seq x y z
N GLY A 1 -7.24 -18.31 7.68
CA GLY A 1 -7.56 -16.90 7.36
C GLY A 1 -6.44 -16.31 6.52
N ALA A 2 -6.54 -15.03 6.16
CA ALA A 2 -5.42 -14.32 5.55
C ALA A 2 -4.23 -14.32 6.51
N ASP A 3 -3.06 -14.70 6.00
CA ASP A 3 -1.78 -14.63 6.71
C ASP A 3 -0.80 -13.88 5.81
N PHE A 4 -0.43 -12.67 6.23
CA PHE A 4 0.46 -11.78 5.49
C PHE A 4 1.94 -12.08 5.75
N GLY A 5 2.23 -13.15 6.49
CA GLY A 5 3.57 -13.60 6.81
C GLY A 5 4.35 -12.56 7.62
N ILE A 6 5.55 -12.20 7.15
CA ILE A 6 6.41 -11.26 7.87
C ILE A 6 6.02 -9.79 7.68
N CYS A 7 4.97 -9.51 6.90
CA CYS A 7 4.57 -8.15 6.55
C CYS A 7 3.29 -7.69 7.25
N THR A 8 3.20 -6.39 7.48
CA THR A 8 2.00 -5.59 7.71
C THR A 8 1.73 -4.74 6.46
N PRO A 9 1.05 -5.28 5.43
CA PRO A 9 0.98 -4.71 4.08
C PRO A 9 0.02 -3.51 3.99
N THR A 10 0.33 -2.44 4.71
CA THR A 10 -0.46 -1.21 4.79
C THR A 10 0.17 -0.08 3.96
N MET A 11 -0.64 0.94 3.65
CA MET A 11 -0.17 2.20 3.06
C MET A 11 -0.66 3.39 3.86
N ASP A 12 0.04 4.52 3.73
CA ASP A 12 -0.41 5.80 4.23
C ASP A 12 -0.61 6.82 3.10
N PHE A 13 -1.10 8.00 3.47
CA PHE A 13 -1.16 9.17 2.62
C PHE A 13 -0.61 10.37 3.39
N GLN A 14 0.39 11.07 2.83
CA GLN A 14 0.98 12.23 3.48
C GLN A 14 1.24 13.35 2.47
N PHE A 15 1.11 14.58 2.93
CA PHE A 15 1.53 15.76 2.18
C PHE A 15 3.01 16.06 2.43
N GLY A 16 3.72 16.51 1.38
CA GLY A 16 5.04 17.12 1.56
C GLY A 16 6.14 16.16 2.00
N ARG A 17 6.16 14.93 1.48
CA ARG A 17 7.28 13.99 1.63
C ARG A 17 8.58 14.58 1.05
N ALA A 18 9.36 15.25 1.90
CA ALA A 18 10.60 15.92 1.52
C ALA A 18 11.65 14.92 1.01
N GLU A 19 11.65 13.69 1.54
CA GLU A 19 12.50 12.57 1.12
C GLU A 19 12.31 12.18 -0.35
N PHE A 20 11.14 12.50 -0.93
CA PHE A 20 10.82 12.29 -2.34
C PHE A 20 10.61 13.61 -3.12
N ASN A 21 11.10 14.73 -2.57
CA ASN A 21 10.99 16.07 -3.17
C ASN A 21 9.55 16.54 -3.43
N ARG A 22 8.58 16.12 -2.61
CA ARG A 22 7.18 16.57 -2.72
C ARG A 22 6.98 17.94 -2.08
N LYS A 23 6.13 18.76 -2.69
CA LYS A 23 5.72 20.06 -2.14
C LYS A 23 4.78 19.85 -0.94
N ALA A 24 4.72 20.82 -0.02
CA ALA A 24 3.82 20.77 1.13
C ALA A 24 2.33 20.61 0.79
N THR A 25 1.91 20.95 -0.44
CA THR A 25 0.54 20.81 -0.93
C THR A 25 0.34 19.56 -1.81
N GLU A 26 1.37 18.73 -1.96
CA GLU A 26 1.36 17.55 -2.81
C GLU A 26 1.26 16.29 -1.92
N GLY A 27 0.10 15.65 -1.98
CA GLY A 27 -0.20 14.44 -1.21
C GLY A 27 0.13 13.18 -1.99
N THR A 28 0.82 12.25 -1.35
CA THR A 28 1.26 10.99 -1.96
C THR A 28 1.07 9.79 -1.05
N PHE A 29 0.99 8.63 -1.68
CA PHE A 29 0.86 7.33 -1.06
C PHE A 29 2.22 6.67 -0.91
N PHE A 30 2.43 5.93 0.18
CA PHE A 30 3.65 5.14 0.40
C PHE A 30 3.32 3.88 1.23
N PRO A 31 3.98 2.73 0.99
CA PRO A 31 3.86 1.60 1.91
C PRO A 31 4.42 1.97 3.29
N THR A 32 3.81 1.43 4.34
CA THR A 32 4.24 1.68 5.73
C THR A 32 5.02 0.52 6.34
N ASP A 33 5.07 -0.62 5.65
CA ASP A 33 5.79 -1.81 6.09
C ASP A 33 7.33 -1.64 5.94
N PRO A 34 8.11 -1.73 7.05
CA PRO A 34 9.56 -1.60 6.99
C PRO A 34 10.26 -2.68 6.14
N ASN A 35 9.75 -3.91 6.12
CA ASN A 35 10.29 -4.99 5.30
C ASN A 35 10.09 -4.69 3.81
N LEU A 36 8.97 -4.08 3.43
CA LEU A 36 8.73 -3.67 2.04
C LEU A 36 9.61 -2.49 1.64
N ILE A 37 9.75 -1.49 2.52
CA ILE A 37 10.56 -0.29 2.28
C ILE A 37 12.04 -0.68 2.13
N ALA A 38 12.58 -1.49 3.04
CA ALA A 38 14.00 -1.83 3.08
C ALA A 38 14.45 -2.74 1.92
N SER A 39 13.54 -3.56 1.37
CA SER A 39 13.91 -4.60 0.40
C SER A 39 13.80 -4.19 -1.06
N THR A 40 13.17 -3.05 -1.38
CA THR A 40 12.74 -2.77 -2.76
C THR A 40 13.15 -1.42 -3.33
N GLY A 41 13.60 -0.46 -2.51
CA GLY A 41 13.88 0.90 -2.98
C GLY A 41 12.65 1.64 -3.53
N GLN A 42 11.45 1.21 -3.15
CA GLN A 42 10.18 1.85 -3.53
C GLN A 42 10.16 3.33 -3.15
N THR A 43 9.54 4.16 -4.00
CA THR A 43 9.27 5.58 -3.74
C THR A 43 7.77 5.84 -3.57
N ASP A 44 7.41 7.06 -3.18
CA ASP A 44 6.01 7.47 -3.12
C ASP A 44 5.34 7.56 -4.50
N ALA A 45 4.01 7.64 -4.50
CA ALA A 45 3.23 7.83 -5.71
C ALA A 45 2.00 8.72 -5.51
N LEU A 46 1.66 9.50 -6.53
CA LEU A 46 0.41 10.28 -6.59
C LEU A 46 -0.82 9.40 -6.88
N ASN A 47 -0.61 8.22 -7.49
CA ASN A 47 -1.68 7.30 -7.84
C ASN A 47 -1.68 6.13 -6.84
N PRO A 48 -2.75 5.95 -6.03
CA PRO A 48 -2.80 4.89 -5.02
C PRO A 48 -2.70 3.48 -5.64
N ASN A 49 -3.16 3.29 -6.88
CA ASN A 49 -3.07 2.00 -7.56
C ASN A 49 -1.62 1.52 -7.79
N ILE A 50 -0.64 2.44 -7.85
CA ILE A 50 0.77 2.09 -7.96
C ILE A 50 1.25 1.44 -6.66
N ILE A 51 0.91 2.04 -5.52
CA ILE A 51 1.32 1.56 -4.20
C ILE A 51 0.61 0.27 -3.83
N THR A 52 -0.71 0.17 -4.04
CA THR A 52 -1.43 -1.08 -3.75
C THR A 52 -0.97 -2.23 -4.64
N ASN A 53 -0.65 -1.97 -5.92
CA ASN A 53 -0.05 -2.98 -6.79
C ASN A 53 1.32 -3.43 -6.28
N PHE A 54 2.17 -2.49 -5.88
CA PHE A 54 3.46 -2.79 -5.28
C PHE A 54 3.31 -3.67 -4.03
N ILE A 55 2.49 -3.25 -3.06
CA ILE A 55 2.27 -3.97 -1.80
C ILE A 55 1.81 -5.41 -2.07
N CYS A 56 0.78 -5.60 -2.90
CA CYS A 56 0.27 -6.93 -3.18
C CYS A 56 1.27 -7.83 -3.94
N ASN A 57 2.14 -7.26 -4.78
CA ASN A 57 3.20 -8.03 -5.43
C ASN A 57 4.22 -8.54 -4.40
N GLN A 58 4.57 -7.70 -3.42
CA GLN A 58 5.54 -8.09 -2.39
C GLN A 58 5.01 -9.13 -1.40
N LEU A 59 3.68 -9.33 -1.32
CA LEU A 59 3.11 -10.46 -0.59
C LEU A 59 3.68 -11.81 -1.06
N THR A 60 4.01 -11.93 -2.35
CA THR A 60 4.64 -13.15 -2.91
C THR A 60 6.16 -13.12 -2.78
N ASN A 61 6.78 -11.96 -3.00
CA ASN A 61 8.23 -11.87 -3.19
C ASN A 61 9.02 -11.67 -1.89
N VAL A 62 8.42 -11.03 -0.89
CA VAL A 62 9.08 -10.63 0.37
C VAL A 62 8.36 -11.23 1.56
N CYS A 63 7.04 -11.12 1.61
CA CYS A 63 6.29 -11.34 2.84
C CYS A 63 6.04 -12.80 3.21
N GLN A 64 6.23 -13.73 2.26
CA GLN A 64 5.89 -15.15 2.43
C GLN A 64 4.40 -15.36 2.78
N ALA A 65 3.53 -14.50 2.25
CA ALA A 65 2.10 -14.52 2.56
C ALA A 65 1.40 -15.73 1.93
N ASN A 66 0.34 -16.20 2.59
CA ASN A 66 -0.49 -17.29 2.07
C ASN A 66 -1.43 -16.84 0.94
N GLN A 67 -2.11 -17.79 0.29
CA GLN A 67 -3.02 -17.47 -0.82
C GLN A 67 -4.19 -16.58 -0.39
N ALA A 68 -4.76 -16.82 0.80
CA ALA A 68 -5.88 -16.03 1.31
C ALA A 68 -5.52 -14.54 1.50
N ALA A 69 -4.30 -14.24 1.92
CA ALA A 69 -3.80 -12.86 2.00
C ALA A 69 -3.62 -12.22 0.62
N LYS A 70 -3.14 -12.97 -0.37
CA LYS A 70 -3.00 -12.48 -1.75
C LYS A 70 -4.36 -12.19 -2.37
N ASP A 71 -5.35 -13.04 -2.14
CA ASP A 71 -6.72 -12.85 -2.61
C ASP A 71 -7.36 -11.62 -1.94
N ALA A 72 -7.20 -11.47 -0.62
CA ALA A 72 -7.65 -10.28 0.09
C ALA A 72 -7.02 -8.99 -0.47
N CYS A 73 -5.73 -9.03 -0.79
CA CYS A 73 -5.01 -7.89 -1.39
C CYS A 73 -5.49 -7.58 -2.81
N ALA A 74 -5.80 -8.60 -3.61
CA ALA A 74 -6.42 -8.41 -4.92
C ALA A 74 -7.79 -7.72 -4.81
N SER A 75 -8.62 -8.12 -3.84
CA SER A 75 -9.89 -7.45 -3.55
C SER A 75 -9.69 -6.01 -3.08
N ALA A 76 -8.76 -5.76 -2.15
CA ALA A 76 -8.45 -4.42 -1.65
C ALA A 76 -7.97 -3.48 -2.77
N LYS A 77 -7.17 -3.98 -3.72
CA LYS A 77 -6.78 -3.24 -4.94
C LYS A 77 -7.99 -2.87 -5.79
N ALA A 78 -8.92 -3.80 -6.00
CA ALA A 78 -10.13 -3.53 -6.76
C ALA A 78 -11.00 -2.46 -6.09
N THR A 79 -11.11 -2.50 -4.75
CA THR A 79 -11.77 -1.44 -3.97
C THR A 79 -11.12 -0.09 -4.22
N VAL A 80 -9.79 0.03 -4.05
CA VAL A 80 -9.05 1.28 -4.31
C VAL A 80 -9.23 1.79 -5.74
N ALA A 81 -9.19 0.90 -6.74
CA ALA A 81 -9.40 1.26 -8.13
C ALA A 81 -10.80 1.85 -8.38
N SER A 82 -11.81 1.40 -7.62
CA SER A 82 -13.19 1.85 -7.75
C SER A 82 -13.49 3.18 -7.04
N LEU A 83 -12.72 3.57 -6.01
CA LEU A 83 -13.00 4.76 -5.21
C LEU A 83 -12.80 6.07 -5.97
N GLY A 84 -11.80 6.14 -6.85
CA GLY A 84 -11.43 7.37 -7.56
C GLY A 84 -10.84 8.49 -6.68
N THR A 85 -10.90 8.37 -5.35
CA THR A 85 -10.26 9.29 -4.40
C THR A 85 -8.74 9.13 -4.40
N LYS A 86 -8.05 10.20 -3.99
CA LYS A 86 -6.57 10.26 -3.91
C LYS A 86 -6.15 11.01 -2.66
N ASP A 87 -6.74 10.63 -1.54
CA ASP A 87 -6.52 11.22 -0.23
C ASP A 87 -6.45 10.12 0.85
N GLN A 88 -6.42 10.54 2.12
CA GLN A 88 -6.34 9.63 3.26
C GLN A 88 -7.41 8.53 3.24
N THR A 89 -8.64 8.84 2.77
CA THR A 89 -9.73 7.85 2.74
C THR A 89 -9.41 6.66 1.83
N THR A 90 -8.57 6.86 0.81
CA THR A 90 -8.12 5.77 -0.07
C THR A 90 -7.14 4.83 0.65
N ALA A 91 -6.24 5.40 1.46
CA ALA A 91 -5.31 4.61 2.29
C ALA A 91 -6.07 3.81 3.35
N ASP A 92 -7.00 4.46 4.04
CA ASP A 92 -7.83 3.83 5.08
C ASP A 92 -8.66 2.69 4.50
N ALA A 93 -9.26 2.87 3.32
CA ALA A 93 -10.06 1.84 2.66
C ALA A 93 -9.23 0.61 2.27
N PHE A 94 -7.98 0.80 1.81
CA PHE A 94 -7.08 -0.31 1.51
C PHE A 94 -6.70 -1.08 2.79
N ASN A 95 -6.28 -0.37 3.84
CA ASN A 95 -5.85 -0.97 5.10
C ASN A 95 -7.02 -1.73 5.76
N SER A 96 -8.19 -1.10 5.80
CA SER A 96 -9.42 -1.70 6.37
C SER A 96 -9.82 -2.97 5.60
N ALA A 97 -9.69 -2.99 4.27
CA ALA A 97 -10.00 -4.17 3.46
C ALA A 97 -9.06 -5.36 3.74
N LEU A 98 -7.88 -5.10 4.30
CA LEU A 98 -6.92 -6.12 4.74
C LEU A 98 -7.03 -6.46 6.24
N GLY A 99 -7.82 -5.70 6.99
CA GLY A 99 -8.04 -5.89 8.42
C GLY A 99 -7.06 -5.13 9.32
N PHE A 100 -6.51 -4.01 8.85
CA PHE A 100 -5.63 -3.11 9.61
C PHE A 100 -6.28 -1.75 9.87
#